data_AF-A0A1P8UAV7-F1
#
_entry.id   AF-A0A1P8UAV7-F1
#
_cell.length_a   1.000
_cell.length_b   1.000
_cell.length_c   1.000
_cell.angle_alpha   90.00
_cell.angle_beta   90.00
_cell.angle_gamma   90.00
#
_symmetry.space_group_name_H-M   'P 1'
#
loop_
_entity.id
_entity.type
_entity.pdbx_description
1 polymer ?
#
loop_
_entity_poly.entity_id
_entity_poly.type
_entity_poly.pdbx_seq_one_letter_code
_entity_poly.pdbx_strand_id
1 'polypeptide(L)'
;MTERLLLDEHYSGSIADALLERGHDVIAVVADLDLRGASDAEVYRWAAENDRRVVTENVKDFRPLLMQAQASDGPAAALLLVSPRRFPRGRGDRASAIIAALETWLEAGEPRPIEDWLA
;
A
#
# COMPACT_ATOMS: atom_id res chain seq x y z
N MET A 1 11.05 -13.13 -1.85
CA MET A 1 10.51 -12.71 -3.17
C MET A 1 10.61 -11.18 -3.20
N THR A 2 10.10 -10.47 -4.20
CA THR A 2 9.98 -9.00 -4.09
C THR A 2 8.54 -8.69 -3.68
N GLU A 3 8.37 -7.87 -2.64
CA GLU A 3 7.05 -7.45 -2.16
C GLU A 3 6.30 -6.71 -3.27
N ARG A 4 5.04 -7.10 -3.48
CA ARG A 4 4.13 -6.46 -4.44
C ARG A 4 3.23 -5.49 -3.71
N LEU A 5 3.16 -4.25 -4.17
CA LEU A 5 2.42 -3.20 -3.49
C LEU A 5 1.16 -2.81 -4.26
N LEU A 6 0.11 -2.47 -3.51
CA LEU A 6 -1.08 -1.79 -3.98
C LEU A 6 -1.21 -0.48 -3.22
N LEU A 7 -1.08 0.65 -3.91
CA LEU A 7 -1.29 1.98 -3.33
C LEU A 7 -2.78 2.28 -3.25
N ASP A 8 -3.24 2.63 -2.05
CA ASP A 8 -4.60 3.12 -1.75
C ASP A 8 -5.01 4.32 -2.64
N GLU A 9 -6.31 4.56 -2.77
CA GLU A 9 -6.91 5.59 -3.64
C GLU A 9 -6.42 7.02 -3.33
N HIS A 10 -5.89 7.23 -2.14
CA HIS A 10 -5.30 8.49 -1.70
C HIS A 10 -3.95 8.84 -2.34
N TYR A 11 -3.32 7.89 -3.05
CA TYR A 11 -2.05 8.10 -3.73
C TYR A 11 -2.23 8.31 -5.24
N SER A 12 -1.43 9.22 -5.78
CA SER A 12 -1.35 9.44 -7.22
C SER A 12 -0.80 8.21 -7.93
N GLY A 13 -1.36 7.86 -9.08
CA GLY A 13 -0.84 6.80 -9.97
C GLY A 13 0.62 7.02 -10.36
N SER A 14 1.07 8.27 -10.43
CA SER A 14 2.46 8.64 -10.73
C SER A 14 3.48 8.06 -9.73
N ILE A 15 3.09 7.75 -8.49
CA ILE A 15 3.97 7.08 -7.52
C ILE A 15 4.21 5.63 -7.94
N ALA A 16 3.14 4.93 -8.36
CA ALA A 16 3.24 3.56 -8.85
C ALA A 16 4.04 3.50 -10.15
N ASP A 17 3.76 4.40 -11.10
CA ASP A 17 4.49 4.49 -12.37
C ASP A 17 5.99 4.68 -12.13
N ALA A 18 6.36 5.60 -11.25
CA ALA A 18 7.74 5.90 -10.91
C ALA A 18 8.47 4.68 -10.30
N LEU A 19 7.81 3.92 -9.43
CA LEU A 19 8.40 2.72 -8.81
C LEU A 19 8.45 1.54 -9.80
N LEU A 20 7.47 1.44 -10.69
CA LEU A 20 7.44 0.45 -11.77
C LEU A 20 8.60 0.66 -12.76
N GLU A 21 8.88 1.89 -13.15
CA GLU A 21 10.04 2.26 -13.99
C GLU A 21 11.38 1.89 -13.34
N ARG A 22 11.42 1.83 -12.01
CA ARG A 22 12.60 1.39 -11.22
C ARG A 22 12.68 -0.12 -11.03
N GLY A 23 11.70 -0.88 -11.56
CA GLY A 23 11.67 -2.34 -11.51
C GLY A 23 10.94 -2.94 -10.32
N HIS A 24 10.18 -2.14 -9.56
CA HIS A 24 9.34 -2.64 -8.47
C HIS A 24 7.91 -2.98 -8.94
N ASP A 25 7.29 -3.99 -8.34
CA ASP A 25 5.90 -4.36 -8.64
C ASP A 25 4.94 -3.53 -7.77
N VAL A 26 4.59 -2.35 -8.27
CA VAL A 26 3.70 -1.40 -7.60
C VAL A 26 2.58 -0.99 -8.54
N ILE A 27 1.34 -1.08 -8.07
CA ILE A 27 0.16 -0.56 -8.75
C ILE A 27 -0.60 0.38 -7.82
N ALA A 28 -1.49 1.21 -8.37
CA ALA A 28 -2.34 2.10 -7.60
C ALA A 28 -3.82 1.86 -7.92
N VAL A 29 -4.67 1.89 -6.89
CA VAL A 29 -6.13 1.76 -7.02
C VAL A 29 -6.69 2.75 -8.07
N VAL A 30 -6.15 3.97 -8.11
CA VAL A 30 -6.60 5.01 -9.05
C VAL A 30 -6.33 4.69 -10.52
N ALA A 31 -5.39 3.79 -10.81
CA ALA A 31 -4.97 3.40 -12.15
C ALA A 31 -5.68 2.12 -12.65
N ASP A 32 -6.32 1.37 -11.76
CA ASP A 32 -7.03 0.14 -12.09
C ASP A 32 -8.54 0.41 -12.22
N LEU A 33 -9.12 0.08 -13.38
CA LEU A 33 -10.53 0.36 -13.66
C LEU A 33 -11.50 -0.44 -12.78
N ASP A 34 -11.09 -1.63 -12.32
CA ASP A 34 -11.92 -2.50 -11.48
C ASP A 34 -11.86 -2.09 -10.01
N LEU A 35 -10.79 -1.41 -9.58
CA LEU A 35 -10.61 -0.93 -8.21
C LEU A 35 -11.04 0.52 -8.03
N ARG A 36 -11.11 1.30 -9.11
CA ARG A 36 -11.43 2.73 -9.03
C ARG A 36 -12.86 2.93 -8.52
N GLY A 37 -12.98 3.49 -7.31
CA GLY A 37 -14.27 3.71 -6.64
C GLY A 37 -14.81 2.49 -5.91
N ALA A 38 -14.02 1.40 -5.83
CA ALA A 38 -14.29 0.29 -4.93
C ALA A 38 -14.14 0.73 -3.47
N SER A 39 -14.88 0.08 -2.57
CA SER A 39 -14.76 0.33 -1.13
C SER A 39 -13.43 -0.19 -0.56
N ASP A 40 -13.00 0.34 0.59
CA ASP A 40 -11.80 -0.13 1.31
C ASP A 40 -11.80 -1.66 1.51
N ALA A 41 -12.97 -2.25 1.77
CA ALA A 41 -13.14 -3.69 1.95
C ALA A 41 -12.94 -4.49 0.64
N GLU A 42 -13.41 -3.96 -0.49
CA GLU A 42 -13.21 -4.56 -1.81
C GLU A 42 -11.73 -4.46 -2.23
N VAL A 43 -11.11 -3.30 -2.02
CA VAL A 43 -9.68 -3.08 -2.26
C VAL A 43 -8.84 -4.04 -1.40
N TYR A 44 -9.14 -4.15 -0.10
CA TYR A 44 -8.44 -5.06 0.80
C TYR A 44 -8.57 -6.53 0.37
N ARG A 45 -9.79 -6.97 0.05
CA ARG A 45 -10.03 -8.35 -0.40
C ARG A 45 -9.30 -8.64 -1.70
N TRP A 46 -9.38 -7.74 -2.67
CA TRP A 46 -8.66 -7.88 -3.93
C TRP A 46 -7.15 -7.97 -3.70
N ALA A 47 -6.59 -7.13 -2.82
CA ALA A 47 -5.17 -7.19 -2.48
C ALA A 47 -4.77 -8.53 -1.86
N ALA A 48 -5.62 -9.08 -0.99
CA ALA A 48 -5.41 -10.39 -0.36
C ALA A 48 -5.45 -11.53 -1.40
N GLU A 49 -6.41 -11.48 -2.34
CA GLU A 49 -6.57 -12.45 -3.42
C GLU A 49 -5.41 -12.40 -4.44
N ASN A 50 -4.71 -11.27 -4.55
CA ASN A 50 -3.63 -11.03 -5.52
C ASN A 50 -2.22 -11.00 -4.90
N ASP A 51 -2.07 -11.42 -3.64
CA ASP A 51 -0.80 -11.40 -2.89
C ASP A 51 -0.11 -10.02 -2.91
N ARG A 52 -0.89 -8.95 -2.70
CA ARG A 52 -0.39 -7.57 -2.66
C ARG A 52 -0.53 -6.96 -1.27
N ARG A 53 0.52 -6.29 -0.82
CA ARG A 53 0.51 -5.46 0.40
C ARG A 53 -0.13 -4.12 0.10
N VAL A 54 -1.13 -3.74 0.89
CA VAL A 54 -1.79 -2.43 0.77
C VAL A 54 -0.92 -1.36 1.43
N VAL A 55 -0.61 -0.31 0.69
CA VAL A 55 0.03 0.91 1.20
C VAL A 55 -1.05 1.96 1.44
N THR A 56 -1.27 2.38 2.68
CA THR A 56 -2.37 3.30 3.03
C THR A 56 -2.02 4.22 4.19
N GLU A 57 -2.57 5.44 4.16
CA GLU A 57 -2.63 6.33 5.33
C GLU A 57 -3.96 6.20 6.09
N ASN A 58 -4.94 5.48 5.55
CA ASN A 58 -6.27 5.26 6.11
C ASN A 58 -6.29 4.11 7.13
N VAL A 59 -5.48 4.23 8.18
CA VAL A 59 -5.29 3.19 9.21
C VAL A 59 -6.61 2.76 9.85
N LYS A 60 -7.53 3.71 10.06
CA LYS A 60 -8.80 3.46 10.75
C LYS A 60 -9.71 2.48 10.02
N ASP A 61 -9.63 2.41 8.69
CA ASP A 61 -10.53 1.61 7.88
C ASP A 61 -9.86 0.28 7.47
N PHE A 62 -8.56 0.30 7.15
CA PHE A 62 -7.84 -0.91 6.73
C PHE A 62 -7.40 -1.83 7.88
N ARG A 63 -7.05 -1.27 9.05
CA ARG A 63 -6.57 -2.10 10.18
C ARG A 63 -7.65 -3.04 10.74
N PRO A 64 -8.92 -2.64 10.89
CA PRO A 64 -9.99 -3.57 11.27
C PRO A 64 -10.16 -4.72 10.28
N LEU A 65 -9.98 -4.48 8.97
CA LEU A 65 -10.08 -5.54 7.95
C LEU A 65 -8.97 -6.59 8.11
N LEU A 66 -7.73 -6.15 8.38
CA LEU A 66 -6.64 -7.05 8.73
C LEU A 66 -6.97 -7.90 9.96
N MET A 67 -7.46 -7.27 11.04
CA MET A 67 -7.82 -7.99 12.27
C MET A 67 -8.93 -9.02 12.03
N GLN A 68 -9.94 -8.67 11.22
CA GLN A 68 -11.03 -9.58 10.85
C GLN A 68 -10.54 -10.77 10.02
N ALA A 69 -9.65 -10.52 9.05
CA ALA A 69 -9.07 -11.58 8.23
C ALA A 69 -8.23 -12.54 9.08
N GLN A 70 -7.40 -12.02 9.98
CA GLN A 70 -6.61 -12.82 10.91
C GLN A 70 -7.46 -13.66 11.87
N ALA A 71 -8.61 -13.14 12.32
CA ALA A 71 -9.53 -13.87 13.18
C ALA A 71 -10.29 -14.99 12.45
N SER A 72 -10.44 -14.88 11.12
CA SER A 72 -11.26 -15.79 10.30
C SER A 72 -10.44 -16.87 9.60
N ASP A 73 -9.12 -16.91 9.81
CA ASP A 73 -8.16 -17.78 9.11
C ASP A 73 -8.28 -17.71 7.57
N GLY A 74 -8.75 -16.56 7.06
CA GLY A 74 -8.91 -16.29 5.63
C GLY A 74 -7.70 -15.60 5.01
N PRO A 75 -7.67 -15.43 3.68
CA PRO A 75 -6.64 -14.63 3.01
C PRO A 75 -6.59 -13.22 3.58
N ALA A 76 -5.39 -12.76 3.94
CA ALA A 76 -5.17 -11.45 4.54
C ALA A 76 -4.12 -10.69 3.73
N ALA A 77 -4.49 -9.50 3.24
CA ALA A 77 -3.52 -8.56 2.71
C ALA A 77 -2.68 -7.99 3.86
N ALA A 78 -1.37 -7.97 3.67
CA ALA A 78 -0.48 -7.23 4.56
C ALA A 78 -0.67 -5.72 4.39
N LEU A 79 -0.37 -4.94 5.41
CA LEU A 79 -0.48 -3.48 5.42
C LEU A 79 0.90 -2.83 5.57
N LEU A 80 1.15 -1.79 4.77
CA LEU A 80 2.21 -0.80 4.98
C LEU A 80 1.56 0.55 5.26
N LEU A 81 1.62 0.96 6.53
CA LEU A 81 0.95 2.15 7.01
C LEU A 81 1.83 3.39 6.81
N VAL A 82 1.25 4.43 6.23
CA VAL A 82 1.96 5.68 5.95
C VAL A 82 1.52 6.73 6.97
N SER A 83 2.49 7.27 7.72
CA SER A 83 2.20 8.30 8.72
C SER A 83 1.92 9.66 8.08
N PRO A 84 0.73 10.27 8.28
CA PRO A 84 0.45 11.61 7.78
C PRO A 84 1.29 12.70 8.47
N ARG A 85 1.92 12.39 9.61
CA ARG A 85 2.89 13.27 10.26
C ARG A 85 4.24 13.31 9.53
N ARG A 86 4.67 12.17 8.98
CA ARG A 86 5.92 12.05 8.22
C ARG A 86 5.76 12.55 6.79
N PHE A 87 4.62 12.24 6.17
CA PHE A 87 4.29 12.62 4.79
C PHE A 87 3.03 13.49 4.75
N PRO A 88 3.07 14.75 5.26
CA PRO A 88 1.90 15.60 5.34
C PRO A 88 1.34 15.96 3.96
N ARG A 89 0.02 15.93 3.82
CA ARG A 89 -0.70 16.40 2.62
C ARG A 89 -0.44 17.90 2.39
N GLY A 90 -0.33 18.30 1.12
CA GLY A 90 -0.25 19.71 0.72
C GLY A 90 1.06 20.45 1.06
N ARG A 91 2.12 19.74 1.48
CA ARG A 91 3.44 20.32 1.74
C ARG A 91 4.52 19.65 0.91
N GLY A 92 5.38 20.49 0.31
CA GLY A 92 6.55 20.05 -0.44
C GLY A 92 6.21 19.03 -1.53
N ASP A 93 7.22 18.27 -1.94
CA ASP A 93 7.03 17.16 -2.87
C ASP A 93 6.76 15.86 -2.10
N ARG A 94 5.52 15.72 -1.63
CA ARG A 94 5.05 14.53 -0.90
C ARG A 94 5.24 13.25 -1.72
N ALA A 95 4.98 13.31 -3.02
CA ALA A 95 5.07 12.15 -3.90
C ALA A 95 6.51 11.64 -3.98
N SER A 96 7.48 12.52 -4.23
CA SER A 96 8.90 12.15 -4.25
C SER A 96 9.38 11.59 -2.91
N ALA A 97 8.93 12.16 -1.79
CA ALA A 97 9.29 11.65 -0.46
C ALA A 97 8.75 10.23 -0.21
N ILE A 98 7.51 9.94 -0.65
CA ILE A 98 6.93 8.61 -0.56
C ILE A 98 7.64 7.63 -1.49
N ILE A 99 7.96 8.03 -2.73
CA ILE A 99 8.70 7.19 -3.69
C ILE A 99 10.03 6.76 -3.07
N ALA A 100 10.83 7.71 -2.56
CA ALA A 100 12.13 7.41 -1.96
C ALA A 100 12.03 6.49 -0.74
N ALA A 101 11.01 6.70 0.11
CA ALA A 101 10.79 5.85 1.28
C ALA A 101 10.34 4.44 0.90
N LEU A 102 9.46 4.29 -0.10
CA LEU A 102 9.00 2.99 -0.59
C LEU A 102 10.13 2.23 -1.27
N GLU A 103 10.95 2.88 -2.08
CA GLU A 103 12.14 2.29 -2.72
C GLU A 103 13.11 1.76 -1.65
N THR A 104 13.47 2.60 -0.67
CA THR A 104 14.31 2.19 0.47
C THR A 104 13.70 1.01 1.23
N TRP A 105 12.38 1.06 1.47
CA TRP A 105 11.67 -0.01 2.16
C TRP A 105 11.70 -1.30 1.33
N LEU A 106 11.48 -1.25 0.02
CA LEU A 106 11.50 -2.42 -0.87
C LEU A 106 12.90 -3.05 -0.97
N GLU A 107 13.95 -2.22 -0.95
CA GLU A 107 15.35 -2.67 -1.05
C GLU A 107 15.87 -3.32 0.24
N ALA A 108 15.33 -2.97 1.41
CA ALA A 108 15.82 -3.47 2.69
C ALA A 108 15.54 -4.97 2.95
N GLY A 109 14.89 -5.70 2.03
CA GLY A 109 14.76 -7.17 2.05
C GLY A 109 13.68 -7.75 2.98
N GLU A 110 13.48 -9.08 2.93
CA GLU A 110 12.50 -9.86 3.71
C GLU A 110 13.16 -10.52 4.95
N PRO A 111 12.38 -10.92 6.00
CA PRO A 111 10.92 -10.95 6.09
C PRO A 111 10.29 -9.64 6.58
N ARG A 112 9.07 -9.35 6.10
CA ARG A 112 8.27 -8.19 6.53
C ARG A 112 7.11 -8.60 7.42
N PRO A 113 6.79 -7.83 8.47
CA PRO A 113 5.60 -8.09 9.28
C PRO A 113 4.32 -7.86 8.46
N ILE A 114 3.23 -8.51 8.85
CA ILE A 114 1.92 -8.36 8.18
C ILE A 114 1.34 -6.94 8.33
N GLU A 115 1.74 -6.21 9.38
CA GLU A 115 1.48 -4.79 9.58
C GLU A 115 2.84 -4.11 9.80
N ASP A 116 3.19 -3.14 8.95
CA ASP A 116 4.44 -2.37 9.05
C ASP A 116 4.17 -0.86 8.87
N TRP A 117 5.15 -0.02 9.21
CA TRP A 117 5.09 1.42 9.00
C TRP A 117 6.17 1.89 8.02
N LEU A 118 5.79 2.76 7.09
CA LEU A 118 6.72 3.40 6.17
C LEU A 118 7.58 4.41 6.94
N ALA A 119 8.83 4.02 7.22
CA ALA A 119 9.76 4.72 8.10
C ALA A 119 10.48 5.91 7.47
#